data_AF-A0A7S2MFJ8-F1
#
_entry.id   AF-A0A7S2MFJ8-F1
#
_cell.length_a   1.000
_cell.length_b   1.000
_cell.length_c   1.000
_cell.angle_alpha   90.00
_cell.angle_beta   90.00
_cell.angle_gamma   90.00
#
_symmetry.space_group_name_H-M   'P 1'
#
loop_
_entity.id
_entity.type
_entity.pdbx_description
1 polymer ?
#
loop_
_entity_poly.entity_id
_entity_poly.type
_entity_poly.pdbx_seq_one_letter_code
_entity_poly.pdbx_strand_id
1 'polypeptide(L)'
;MESSALAHREAHVNAVVKARERALAVHSNRKHVLGEDEYLEALDFIIRRDFFPDLERLDAQNALLDALEAGDQGAAAAAYSRLVPRNAPKRSAKASVSRIQAATPASNAWEMPTPSQNGERATTPPPPS
;
A
#
# COMPACT_ATOMS: atom_id res chain seq x y z
N MET A 1 37.26 -46.14 -10.18
CA MET A 1 35.98 -46.03 -10.92
C MET A 1 35.01 -45.04 -10.27
N GLU A 2 35.17 -44.67 -8.99
CA GLU A 2 34.24 -43.80 -8.27
C GLU A 2 34.35 -42.30 -8.63
N SER A 3 35.52 -41.82 -9.07
CA SER A 3 35.76 -40.42 -9.42
C SER A 3 34.95 -39.94 -10.62
N SER A 4 34.61 -40.84 -11.56
CA SER A 4 33.79 -40.50 -12.74
C SER A 4 32.31 -40.34 -12.39
N ALA A 5 31.81 -41.10 -11.41
CA ALA A 5 30.42 -41.01 -10.95
C ALA A 5 30.14 -39.71 -10.18
N LEU A 6 31.10 -39.25 -9.37
CA LEU A 6 31.00 -37.96 -8.68
C LEU A 6 31.05 -36.78 -9.67
N ALA A 7 31.93 -36.82 -10.66
CA ALA A 7 32.00 -35.79 -11.70
C ALA A 7 30.71 -35.68 -12.53
N HIS A 8 30.08 -36.81 -12.88
CA HIS A 8 28.80 -36.82 -13.57
C HIS A 8 27.66 -36.25 -12.71
N ARG A 9 27.65 -36.57 -11.40
CA ARG A 9 26.68 -36.02 -10.44
C ARG A 9 26.83 -34.51 -10.26
N GLU A 10 28.05 -34.01 -10.12
CA GLU A 10 28.34 -32.57 -10.00
C GLU A 10 27.94 -31.80 -11.26
N ALA A 11 28.24 -32.36 -12.44
CA ALA A 11 27.83 -31.78 -13.71
C ALA A 11 26.30 -31.68 -13.83
N HIS A 12 25.58 -32.70 -13.37
CA HIS A 12 24.11 -32.71 -13.37
C HIS A 12 23.53 -31.64 -12.44
N VAL A 13 24.05 -31.53 -11.21
CA VAL A 13 23.60 -30.52 -10.24
C VAL A 13 23.85 -29.11 -10.77
N ASN A 14 25.03 -28.84 -11.33
CA ASN A 14 25.35 -27.53 -11.91
C ASN A 14 24.48 -27.19 -13.11
N ALA A 15 24.11 -28.17 -13.93
CA ALA A 15 23.19 -27.97 -15.05
C ALA A 15 21.78 -27.58 -14.55
N VAL A 16 21.28 -28.22 -13.50
CA VAL A 16 19.97 -27.90 -12.90
C VAL A 16 19.95 -26.49 -12.29
N VAL A 17 21.00 -26.12 -11.56
CA VAL A 17 21.14 -24.77 -10.97
C VAL A 17 21.17 -23.71 -12.08
N LYS A 18 21.98 -23.91 -13.13
CA LYS A 18 22.09 -22.99 -14.26
C LYS A 18 20.80 -22.89 -15.06
N ALA A 19 20.07 -23.99 -15.21
CA ALA A 19 18.75 -23.99 -15.86
C ALA A 19 17.74 -23.17 -15.04
N ARG A 20 17.75 -23.32 -13.71
CA ARG A 20 16.90 -22.54 -12.80
C ARG A 20 17.24 -21.05 -12.84
N GLU A 21 18.52 -20.68 -12.81
CA GLU A 21 18.94 -19.28 -12.90
C GLU A 21 18.54 -18.63 -14.23
N ARG A 22 18.68 -19.37 -15.36
CA ARG A 22 18.20 -18.91 -16.66
C ARG A 22 16.69 -18.74 -16.70
N ALA A 23 15.93 -19.67 -16.11
CA ALA A 23 14.47 -19.57 -16.03
C ALA A 23 14.03 -18.35 -15.20
N LEU A 24 14.69 -18.10 -14.07
CA LEU A 24 14.44 -16.93 -13.22
C LEU A 24 14.80 -15.62 -13.95
N ALA A 25 15.92 -15.58 -14.67
CA ALA A 25 16.35 -14.40 -15.44
C ALA A 25 15.45 -14.10 -16.65
N VAL A 26 14.88 -15.14 -17.29
CA VAL A 26 13.88 -14.97 -18.36
C VAL A 26 12.57 -14.45 -17.78
N HIS A 27 12.22 -14.83 -16.55
CA HIS A 27 10.99 -14.37 -15.93
C HIS A 27 11.08 -12.94 -15.40
N SER A 28 12.26 -12.50 -14.93
CA SER A 28 12.45 -11.17 -14.34
C SER A 28 12.48 -10.02 -15.35
N ASN A 29 12.70 -10.28 -16.64
CA ASN A 29 12.88 -9.24 -17.66
C ASN A 29 11.66 -9.01 -18.56
N ARG A 30 10.58 -9.78 -18.41
CA ARG A 30 9.35 -9.55 -19.17
C ARG A 30 8.51 -8.50 -18.45
N LYS A 31 8.62 -7.25 -18.89
CA LYS A 31 7.68 -6.18 -18.52
C LYS A 31 6.31 -6.55 -19.10
N HIS A 32 5.39 -6.92 -18.23
CA HIS A 32 4.00 -7.15 -18.61
C HIS A 32 3.26 -5.81 -18.54
N VAL A 33 2.74 -5.34 -19.67
CA VAL A 33 1.86 -4.17 -19.70
C VAL A 33 0.46 -4.65 -19.38
N LEU A 34 -0.09 -4.16 -18.28
CA LEU A 34 -1.45 -4.49 -17.84
C LEU A 34 -2.47 -3.73 -18.69
N GLY A 35 -3.67 -4.32 -18.84
CA GLY A 35 -4.82 -3.57 -19.33
C GLY A 35 -5.22 -2.45 -18.34
N GLU A 36 -6.00 -1.48 -18.80
CA GLU A 36 -6.43 -0.35 -17.96
C GLU A 36 -7.17 -0.82 -16.70
N ASP A 37 -8.17 -1.70 -16.85
CA ASP A 37 -8.95 -2.22 -15.73
C ASP A 37 -8.06 -2.96 -14.72
N GLU A 38 -7.18 -3.84 -15.20
CA GLU A 38 -6.25 -4.60 -14.36
C GLU A 38 -5.23 -3.67 -13.65
N TYR A 39 -4.77 -2.64 -14.35
CA TYR A 39 -3.90 -1.62 -13.77
C TYR A 39 -4.62 -0.84 -12.66
N LEU A 40 -5.87 -0.42 -12.88
CA LEU A 40 -6.66 0.34 -11.90
C LEU A 40 -6.97 -0.49 -10.66
N GLU A 41 -7.36 -1.76 -10.82
CA GLU A 41 -7.60 -2.66 -9.69
C GLU A 41 -6.33 -2.90 -8.87
N ALA A 42 -5.21 -3.16 -9.55
CA ALA A 42 -3.92 -3.35 -8.89
C ALA A 42 -3.46 -2.06 -8.19
N LEU A 43 -3.67 -0.90 -8.81
CA LEU A 43 -3.32 0.40 -8.26
C LEU A 43 -4.17 0.74 -7.03
N ASP A 44 -5.48 0.53 -7.09
CA ASP A 44 -6.40 0.73 -5.95
C ASP A 44 -5.97 -0.10 -4.74
N PHE A 45 -5.60 -1.37 -4.99
CA PHE A 45 -5.06 -2.24 -3.96
C PHE A 45 -3.76 -1.70 -3.32
N ILE A 46 -2.80 -1.26 -4.15
CA ILE A 46 -1.53 -0.70 -3.67
C ILE A 46 -1.77 0.59 -2.88
N ILE A 47 -2.61 1.48 -3.40
CA ILE A 47 -2.90 2.75 -2.76
C ILE A 47 -3.55 2.51 -1.38
N ARG A 48 -4.56 1.64 -1.30
CA ARG A 48 -5.22 1.32 -0.03
C ARG A 48 -4.24 0.72 0.98
N ARG A 49 -3.37 -0.20 0.55
CA ARG A 49 -2.38 -0.85 1.43
C ARG A 49 -1.38 0.14 2.03
N ASP A 50 -0.83 1.02 1.20
CA ASP A 50 0.33 1.83 1.59
C ASP A 50 -0.05 3.23 2.10
N PHE A 51 -1.15 3.80 1.59
CA PHE A 51 -1.58 5.15 1.94
C PHE A 51 -2.75 5.16 2.91
N PHE A 52 -3.59 4.13 2.89
CA PHE A 52 -4.80 4.07 3.73
C PHE A 52 -4.90 2.76 4.53
N PRO A 53 -3.88 2.40 5.32
CA PRO A 53 -3.88 1.15 6.08
C PRO A 53 -5.03 1.06 7.10
N ASP A 54 -5.56 2.20 7.54
CA ASP A 54 -6.67 2.30 8.50
C ASP A 54 -8.04 2.50 7.83
N LEU A 55 -8.15 2.47 6.50
CA LEU A 55 -9.39 2.72 5.77
C LEU A 55 -10.52 1.79 6.23
N GLU A 56 -10.24 0.49 6.32
CA GLU A 56 -11.24 -0.50 6.76
C GLU A 56 -11.75 -0.22 8.18
N ARG A 57 -10.86 0.26 9.07
CA ARG A 57 -11.23 0.63 10.43
C ARG A 57 -12.10 1.89 10.43
N LEU A 58 -11.77 2.89 9.60
CA LEU A 58 -12.55 4.12 9.46
C LEU A 58 -13.95 3.81 8.91
N ASP A 59 -14.05 2.98 7.88
CA ASP A 59 -15.33 2.55 7.31
C ASP A 59 -16.20 1.81 8.34
N ALA A 60 -15.60 0.92 9.13
CA ALA A 60 -16.32 0.22 10.20
C ALA A 60 -16.76 1.15 11.35
N GLN A 61 -15.99 2.21 11.66
CA GLN A 61 -16.39 3.23 12.64
C GLN A 61 -17.57 4.04 12.10
N ASN A 62 -17.51 4.49 10.85
CA ASN A 62 -18.59 5.24 10.22
C ASN A 62 -19.88 4.40 10.16
N ALA A 63 -19.79 3.15 9.68
CA ALA A 63 -20.93 2.25 9.61
C ALA A 63 -21.56 1.96 10.98
N LEU A 64 -20.77 1.95 12.05
CA LEU A 64 -21.28 1.84 13.42
C LEU A 64 -22.07 3.09 13.82
N LEU A 65 -21.54 4.28 13.54
CA LEU A 65 -22.22 5.55 13.83
C LEU A 65 -23.55 5.66 13.06
N ASP A 66 -23.53 5.35 11.77
CA ASP A 66 -24.73 5.36 10.92
C ASP A 66 -25.79 4.39 11.43
N ALA A 67 -25.38 3.19 11.86
CA ALA A 67 -26.29 2.19 12.43
C ALA A 67 -26.89 2.64 13.78
N LEU A 68 -26.10 3.31 14.63
CA LEU A 68 -26.59 3.87 15.88
C LEU A 68 -27.58 5.02 15.65
N GLU A 69 -27.33 5.87 14.65
CA GLU A 69 -28.23 6.96 14.26
C GLU A 69 -29.55 6.41 13.67
N ALA A 70 -29.48 5.34 12.87
CA ALA A 70 -30.64 4.65 12.34
C ALA A 70 -31.39 3.78 13.39
N GLY A 71 -30.79 3.55 14.56
CA GLY A 71 -31.32 2.67 15.60
C GLY A 71 -31.22 1.16 15.28
N ASP A 72 -30.51 0.77 14.23
CA ASP A 72 -30.33 -0.61 13.81
C ASP A 72 -29.24 -1.32 14.64
N GLN A 73 -29.68 -2.03 15.68
CA GLN A 73 -28.81 -2.79 16.57
C GLN A 73 -28.07 -3.94 15.86
N GLY A 74 -28.67 -4.52 14.81
CA GLY A 74 -28.07 -5.60 14.04
C GLY A 74 -26.88 -5.10 13.21
N ALA A 75 -27.09 -4.00 12.49
CA ALA A 75 -26.03 -3.34 11.73
C ALA A 75 -24.91 -2.82 12.64
N ALA A 76 -25.26 -2.24 13.80
CA ALA A 76 -24.29 -1.75 14.78
C ALA A 76 -23.41 -2.89 15.32
N ALA A 77 -24.00 -4.04 15.67
CA ALA A 77 -23.24 -5.21 16.13
C ALA A 77 -22.29 -5.76 15.06
N ALA A 78 -22.73 -5.78 13.79
CA ALA A 78 -21.91 -6.22 12.67
C ALA A 78 -20.73 -5.26 12.43
N ALA A 79 -20.96 -3.95 12.46
CA ALA A 79 -19.92 -2.94 12.32
C ALA A 79 -18.92 -2.99 13.48
N TYR A 80 -19.41 -3.12 14.72
CA TYR A 80 -18.56 -3.28 15.91
C TYR A 80 -17.65 -4.52 15.82
N SER A 81 -18.18 -5.63 15.32
CA SER A 81 -17.41 -6.87 15.14
C SER A 81 -16.25 -6.73 14.15
N ARG A 82 -16.33 -5.78 13.20
CA ARG A 82 -15.24 -5.47 12.26
C ARG A 82 -14.14 -4.62 12.91
N LEU A 83 -14.48 -3.83 13.94
CA LEU A 83 -13.53 -3.02 14.69
C LEU A 83 -12.71 -3.82 15.69
N VAL A 84 -13.28 -4.91 16.22
CA VAL A 84 -12.57 -5.78 17.16
C VAL A 84 -11.58 -6.66 16.38
N PRO A 85 -10.27 -6.53 16.61
CA PRO A 85 -9.29 -7.34 15.90
C PRO A 85 -9.48 -8.82 16.24
N ARG A 86 -9.87 -9.62 15.25
CA ARG A 86 -10.29 -11.03 15.42
C ARG A 86 -9.14 -11.99 15.74
N ASN A 87 -7.91 -11.57 15.50
CA ASN A 87 -6.67 -12.21 15.94
C ASN A 87 -5.59 -11.13 15.92
N ALA A 88 -5.16 -10.65 17.08
CA ALA A 88 -4.00 -9.78 17.15
C ALA A 88 -2.74 -10.67 17.12
N PRO A 89 -2.01 -10.81 15.99
CA PRO A 89 -0.67 -11.38 16.06
C PRO A 89 0.18 -10.49 16.97
N LYS A 90 0.92 -11.10 17.91
CA LYS A 90 1.96 -10.40 18.67
C LYS A 90 2.88 -9.73 17.66
N ARG A 91 2.76 -8.42 17.48
CA ARG A 91 3.68 -7.60 16.68
C ARG A 91 5.08 -7.89 17.22
N SER A 92 5.86 -8.74 16.53
CA SER A 92 7.27 -8.89 16.83
C SER A 92 7.93 -7.57 16.46
N ALA A 93 8.21 -6.75 17.48
CA ALA A 93 8.94 -5.50 17.34
C ALA A 93 10.39 -5.80 16.96
N LYS A 94 10.65 -6.14 15.68
CA LYS A 94 11.98 -6.16 15.08
C LYS A 94 11.89 -5.76 13.61
N ALA A 95 11.85 -4.45 13.41
CA ALA A 95 12.59 -3.75 12.36
C ALA A 95 12.50 -2.26 12.73
N SER A 96 13.36 -1.83 13.64
CA SER A 96 13.71 -0.42 13.79
C SER A 96 14.43 0.01 12.51
N VAL A 97 13.66 0.36 11.48
CA VAL A 97 14.17 1.15 10.36
C VAL A 97 14.51 2.52 10.94
N SER A 98 15.77 2.90 10.80
CA SER A 98 16.37 4.13 11.32
C SER A 98 15.49 5.34 11.03
N ARG A 99 15.08 6.01 12.11
CA ARG A 99 14.47 7.34 12.12
C ARG A 99 15.39 8.32 11.37
N ILE A 100 15.03 8.64 10.13
CA ILE A 100 15.56 9.84 9.44
C ILE A 100 15.03 11.04 10.23
N GLN A 101 15.93 11.78 10.87
CA GLN A 101 15.59 13.03 11.53
C GLN A 101 15.52 14.14 10.47
N ALA A 102 14.34 14.71 10.27
CA ALA A 102 14.18 16.06 9.71
C ALA A 102 12.87 16.68 10.25
N ALA A 103 12.91 17.98 10.49
CA ALA A 103 12.03 18.75 11.35
C ALA A 103 10.56 18.89 10.87
N THR A 104 9.67 18.98 11.87
CA THR A 104 8.31 19.58 11.92
C THR A 104 7.20 19.02 10.99
N PRO A 105 6.06 18.53 11.54
CA PRO A 105 4.95 18.00 10.76
C PRO A 105 3.94 19.11 10.43
N ALA A 106 3.84 19.48 9.16
CA ALA A 106 2.67 20.14 8.61
C ALA A 106 2.58 19.82 7.11
N SER A 107 1.35 19.60 6.66
CA SER A 107 0.88 19.29 5.31
C SER A 107 1.19 17.89 4.75
N ASN A 108 0.11 17.25 4.29
CA ASN A 108 0.16 16.00 3.54
C ASN A 108 1.04 16.21 2.30
N ALA A 109 1.97 15.28 2.05
CA ALA A 109 2.94 15.32 0.94
C ALA A 109 2.34 15.33 -0.49
N TRP A 110 1.01 15.39 -0.61
CA TRP A 110 0.26 15.42 -1.86
C TRP A 110 -0.47 16.74 -2.11
N GLU A 111 -0.34 17.70 -1.20
CA GLU A 111 -0.85 19.04 -1.40
C GLU A 111 0.06 19.75 -2.41
N MET A 112 -0.42 19.85 -3.66
CA MET A 112 0.17 20.73 -4.67
C MET A 112 0.32 22.12 -4.04
N PRO A 113 1.51 22.76 -4.12
CA PRO A 113 1.66 24.11 -3.63
C PRO A 113 0.72 25.00 -4.43
N THR A 114 -0.40 25.41 -3.82
CA THR A 114 -1.19 26.52 -4.33
C THR A 114 -0.23 27.70 -4.39
N PRO A 115 0.02 28.31 -5.56
CA PRO A 115 0.90 29.46 -5.63
C PRO A 115 0.33 30.54 -4.70
N SER A 116 1.15 30.93 -3.72
CA SER A 116 0.87 32.03 -2.81
C SER A 116 0.69 33.30 -3.65
N GLN A 117 -0.56 33.72 -3.88
CA GLN A 117 -0.82 35.07 -4.33
C GLN A 117 -0.52 36.00 -3.16
N ASN A 118 0.71 36.51 -3.13
CA ASN A 118 0.99 37.68 -2.31
C ASN A 118 1.84 38.66 -3.12
N GLY A 119 1.15 39.56 -3.80
CA GLY A 119 1.78 40.68 -4.47
C GLY A 119 1.02 41.22 -5.66
N GLU A 120 -0.27 41.57 -5.52
CA GLU A 120 -0.87 42.64 -6.33
C GLU A 120 -2.22 43.06 -5.74
N ARG A 121 -2.23 44.24 -5.13
CA ARG A 121 -3.41 44.94 -4.65
C ARG A 121 -4.25 45.35 -5.87
N ALA A 122 -5.12 44.47 -6.35
CA ALA A 122 -6.18 44.85 -7.29
C ALA A 122 -7.31 45.51 -6.49
N THR A 123 -7.36 46.84 -6.51
CA THR A 123 -8.54 47.59 -6.05
C THR A 123 -9.71 47.28 -6.98
N THR A 124 -10.61 46.40 -6.56
CA THR A 124 -11.93 46.24 -7.19
C THR A 124 -12.84 47.37 -6.69
N PRO A 125 -13.44 48.19 -7.57
CA PRO A 125 -14.45 49.16 -7.13
C PRO A 125 -15.73 48.43 -6.70
N PRO A 126 -16.52 48.99 -5.76
CA PRO A 126 -17.75 48.36 -5.27
C PRO A 126 -18.82 48.27 -6.37
N PRO A 127 -19.74 47.28 -6.29
CA PRO A 127 -20.80 47.11 -7.28
C PRO A 127 -21.82 48.26 -7.23
N PRO A 128 -22.44 48.62 -8.36
CA PRO A 128 -23.48 49.66 -8.39
C PRO A 128 -24.75 49.19 -7.68
N SER A 129 -25.39 50.13 -6.97
CA SER A 129 -26.70 49.99 -6.33
C SER A 129 -27.84 49.78 -7.30
#